data_AF-A0A0Q9WS74-F1
#
_entry.id   AF-A0A0Q9WS74-F1
#
_cell.length_a   1.000
_cell.length_b   1.000
_cell.length_c   1.000
_cell.angle_alpha   90.00
_cell.angle_beta   90.00
_cell.angle_gamma   90.00
#
_symmetry.space_group_name_H-M   'P 1'
#
loop_
_entity.id
_entity.type
_entity.pdbx_description
1 polymer ?
#
loop_
_entity_poly.entity_id
_entity_poly.type
_entity_poly.pdbx_seq_one_letter_code
_entity_poly.pdbx_strand_id
1 'polypeptide(L)'
;MVSLSCLIPQPLLFHSDCQGQMYQVGYKINGTFLELYRSCYDKVNYITRYAEAYIYPSKNIINADRPKCTFTKDGIMSDRGHLIAADDFLTYDQKVATFKMVNVIPQFNSIQATGNWFKIEKFVRSLADQQNNLPRIYVQTGSYGVLTLSDTADRYLPS
;
A
#
# COMPACT_ATOMS: atom_id res chain seq x y z
N MET A 1 21.08 13.94 -9.74
CA MET A 1 20.18 12.78 -9.85
C MET A 1 19.27 12.82 -8.63
N VAL A 2 17.99 13.17 -8.77
CA VAL A 2 17.07 13.21 -7.62
C VAL A 2 16.69 11.77 -7.32
N SER A 3 16.99 11.30 -6.11
CA SER A 3 16.51 10.01 -5.62
C SER A 3 14.98 10.06 -5.54
N LEU A 4 14.32 9.45 -6.54
CA LEU A 4 12.86 9.38 -6.65
C LEU A 4 12.23 8.58 -5.49
N SER A 5 13.01 7.76 -4.79
CA SER A 5 12.60 6.95 -3.64
C SER A 5 12.39 7.71 -2.33
N CYS A 6 12.83 8.98 -2.23
CA CYS A 6 12.78 9.77 -0.99
C CYS A 6 11.66 10.83 -0.92
N LEU A 7 10.78 10.93 -1.92
CA LEU A 7 9.70 11.91 -1.84
C LEU A 7 8.72 11.53 -0.72
N ILE A 8 8.56 12.47 0.22
CA ILE A 8 7.66 12.36 1.36
C ILE A 8 6.22 12.37 0.83
N PRO A 9 5.33 11.47 1.29
CA PRO A 9 3.92 11.53 0.97
C PRO A 9 3.35 12.93 1.18
N GLN A 10 2.66 13.47 0.18
CA GLN A 10 2.16 14.85 0.23
C GLN A 10 0.69 14.85 0.69
N PRO A 11 0.32 15.67 1.69
CA PRO A 11 -1.07 15.76 2.12
C PRO A 11 -1.92 16.42 1.02
N LEU A 12 -3.09 15.83 0.74
CA LEU A 12 -4.13 16.43 -0.08
C LEU A 12 -5.09 17.23 0.79
N LEU A 13 -5.48 18.42 0.33
CA LEU A 13 -6.29 19.37 1.12
C LEU A 13 -7.78 19.02 1.16
N PHE A 14 -8.28 18.22 0.21
CA PHE A 14 -9.70 17.87 0.15
C PHE A 14 -9.88 16.43 -0.34
N HIS A 15 -10.54 15.61 0.48
CA HIS A 15 -11.07 14.30 0.10
C HIS A 15 -12.26 13.99 1.02
N SER A 16 -13.49 14.08 0.50
CA SER A 16 -14.73 14.02 1.31
C SER A 16 -14.91 12.70 2.06
N ASP A 17 -14.37 11.62 1.51
CA ASP A 17 -14.67 10.26 1.97
C ASP A 17 -13.59 9.69 2.90
N CYS A 18 -12.46 10.39 3.06
CA CYS A 18 -11.38 9.96 3.94
C CYS A 18 -11.60 10.48 5.36
N GLN A 19 -11.90 9.59 6.31
CA GLN A 19 -11.94 9.88 7.76
C GLN A 19 -10.51 9.99 8.35
N GLY A 20 -9.65 10.80 7.72
CA GLY A 20 -8.25 10.94 8.05
C GLY A 20 -7.57 11.98 7.14
N GLN A 21 -6.23 11.93 7.07
CA GLN A 21 -5.48 12.72 6.11
C GLN A 21 -5.24 11.89 4.85
N MET A 22 -5.72 12.37 3.72
CA MET A 22 -5.35 11.79 2.43
C MET A 22 -3.91 12.19 2.07
N TYR A 23 -3.09 11.22 1.71
CA TYR A 23 -1.71 11.40 1.25
C TYR A 23 -1.56 10.87 -0.17
N GLN A 24 -1.06 11.69 -1.09
CA GLN A 24 -0.65 11.25 -2.42
C GLN A 24 0.84 10.86 -2.41
N VAL A 25 1.17 9.76 -3.07
CA VAL A 25 2.54 9.25 -3.22
C VAL A 25 2.87 9.16 -4.70
N GLY A 26 4.01 9.72 -5.08
CA GLY A 26 4.41 9.85 -6.47
C GLY A 26 5.63 10.73 -6.65
N TYR A 27 5.86 11.22 -7.87
CA TYR A 27 7.04 12.01 -8.20
C TYR A 27 6.74 13.25 -9.01
N LYS A 28 7.61 14.25 -8.88
CA LYS A 28 7.60 15.41 -9.78
C LYS A 28 8.50 15.14 -10.98
N ILE A 29 7.93 15.15 -12.18
CA ILE A 29 8.65 15.06 -13.46
C ILE A 29 8.38 16.36 -14.21
N ASN A 30 9.42 17.16 -14.46
CA ASN A 30 9.32 18.45 -15.16
C ASN A 30 8.25 19.40 -14.57
N GLY A 31 8.12 19.42 -13.23
CA GLY A 31 7.13 20.24 -12.53
C GLY A 31 5.74 19.62 -12.40
N THR A 32 5.42 18.58 -13.18
CA THR A 32 4.17 17.84 -13.09
C THR A 32 4.27 16.72 -12.05
N PHE A 33 3.31 16.64 -11.14
CA PHE A 33 3.25 15.53 -10.18
C PHE A 33 2.57 14.31 -10.82
N LEU A 34 3.30 13.22 -10.93
CA LEU A 34 2.81 11.90 -11.31
C LEU A 34 2.48 11.13 -10.03
N GLU A 35 1.19 11.06 -9.71
CA GLU A 35 0.67 10.24 -8.62
C GLU A 35 0.72 8.74 -9.00
N LEU A 36 1.16 7.91 -8.07
CA LEU A 36 1.17 6.45 -8.18
C LEU A 36 0.00 5.82 -7.46
N TYR A 37 -0.18 6.23 -6.20
CA TYR A 37 -1.26 5.83 -5.34
C TYR A 37 -1.51 6.93 -4.32
N ARG A 38 -2.67 6.86 -3.66
CA ARG A 38 -2.95 7.66 -2.48
C ARG A 38 -3.48 6.81 -1.35
N SER A 39 -3.41 7.34 -0.14
CA SER A 39 -3.75 6.62 1.08
C SER A 39 -4.44 7.53 2.09
N CYS A 40 -5.55 7.05 2.63
CA CYS A 40 -6.26 7.65 3.74
C CYS A 40 -5.62 7.21 5.06
N TYR A 41 -4.84 8.10 5.67
CA TYR A 41 -4.09 7.81 6.88
C TYR A 41 -4.71 8.47 8.11
N ASP A 42 -5.03 7.67 9.12
CA ASP A 42 -5.44 8.16 10.42
C ASP A 42 -4.19 8.41 11.28
N LYS A 43 -3.88 9.70 11.46
CA LYS A 43 -2.72 10.15 12.25
C LYS A 43 -2.88 9.91 13.75
N VAL A 44 -4.11 9.79 14.24
CA VAL A 44 -4.40 9.62 15.67
C VAL A 44 -4.14 8.17 16.06
N ASN A 45 -4.63 7.24 15.24
CA ASN A 45 -4.54 5.80 15.50
C ASN A 45 -3.35 5.13 14.80
N TYR A 46 -2.53 5.89 14.08
CA TYR A 46 -1.39 5.42 13.28
C TYR A 46 -1.74 4.28 12.31
N ILE A 47 -2.97 4.30 11.77
CA ILE A 47 -3.49 3.25 10.89
C ILE A 47 -3.80 3.81 9.51
N THR A 48 -3.47 3.02 8.49
CA THR A 48 -3.96 3.28 7.14
C THR A 48 -5.36 2.70 6.98
N ARG A 49 -6.37 3.55 6.75
CA ARG A 49 -7.76 3.11 6.58
C ARG A 49 -7.95 2.39 5.26
N TYR A 50 -7.48 3.02 4.18
CA TYR A 50 -7.44 2.44 2.85
C TYR A 50 -6.37 3.13 2.00
N ALA A 51 -5.91 2.45 0.96
CA ALA A 51 -5.11 2.98 -0.12
C ALA A 51 -5.75 2.63 -1.45
N GLU A 52 -5.55 3.49 -2.45
CA GLU A 52 -6.13 3.33 -3.78
C GLU A 52 -5.08 3.62 -4.87
N ALA A 53 -5.14 2.83 -5.95
CA ALA A 53 -4.22 2.93 -7.08
C ALA A 53 -4.89 2.47 -8.38
N TYR A 54 -4.27 2.85 -9.50
CA TYR A 54 -4.58 2.26 -10.80
C TYR A 54 -3.56 1.19 -11.15
N ILE A 55 -4.03 -0.01 -11.46
CA ILE A 55 -3.21 -1.12 -11.96
C ILE A 55 -3.28 -1.12 -13.47
N TYR A 56 -2.11 -1.12 -14.10
CA TYR A 56 -1.96 -1.15 -15.55
C TYR A 56 -1.63 -2.58 -16.02
N PRO A 57 -2.08 -2.99 -17.22
CA PRO A 57 -1.67 -4.25 -17.81
C PRO A 57 -0.13 -4.32 -17.89
N SER A 58 0.43 -5.45 -17.47
CA SER A 58 1.88 -5.66 -17.40
C SER A 58 2.38 -6.67 -18.44
N LYS A 59 1.44 -7.34 -19.14
CA LYS A 59 1.73 -8.28 -20.21
C LYS A 59 2.62 -7.64 -21.28
N ASN A 60 3.79 -8.24 -21.51
CA ASN A 60 4.83 -7.80 -22.48
C ASN A 60 5.58 -6.51 -22.14
N ILE A 61 5.55 -6.03 -20.88
CA ILE A 61 6.31 -4.85 -20.45
C ILE A 61 7.54 -5.26 -19.61
N ILE A 62 8.62 -4.48 -19.70
CA ILE A 62 9.79 -4.61 -18.83
C ILE A 62 9.36 -4.42 -17.38
N ASN A 63 9.51 -5.46 -16.57
CA ASN A 63 9.17 -5.46 -15.16
C ASN A 63 10.47 -5.46 -14.36
N ALA A 64 10.76 -4.36 -13.66
CA ALA A 64 11.98 -4.23 -12.86
C ALA A 64 11.97 -5.22 -11.69
N ASP A 65 13.14 -5.62 -11.21
CA ASP A 65 13.22 -6.46 -10.02
C ASP A 65 12.60 -5.77 -8.80
N ARG A 66 12.03 -6.59 -7.91
CA ARG A 66 11.49 -6.09 -6.65
C ARG A 66 12.64 -5.54 -5.79
N PRO A 67 12.52 -4.31 -5.26
CA PRO A 67 13.55 -3.71 -4.42
C PRO A 67 13.72 -4.50 -3.12
N LYS A 68 14.97 -4.57 -2.62
CA LYS A 68 15.33 -5.19 -1.34
C LYS A 68 15.08 -4.25 -0.15
N CYS A 69 14.04 -3.42 -0.21
CA CYS A 69 13.62 -2.60 0.92
C CYS A 69 12.91 -3.49 1.94
N THR A 70 13.34 -3.48 3.19
CA THR A 70 12.76 -4.32 4.26
C THR A 70 12.42 -3.47 5.47
N PHE A 71 11.26 -3.71 6.07
CA PHE A 71 10.97 -3.27 7.43
C PHE A 71 11.65 -4.21 8.43
N THR A 72 11.82 -3.78 9.68
CA THR A 72 12.42 -4.61 10.73
C THR A 72 11.44 -5.70 11.17
N LYS A 73 11.91 -6.96 11.25
CA LYS A 73 11.09 -8.13 11.61
C LYS A 73 11.17 -8.46 13.09
N ASP A 74 10.00 -8.58 13.72
CA ASP A 74 9.86 -9.22 15.04
C ASP A 74 9.33 -10.67 14.93
N GLY A 75 9.22 -11.22 13.71
CA GLY A 75 8.83 -12.61 13.43
C GLY A 75 7.33 -12.92 13.51
N ILE A 76 6.54 -12.08 14.21
CA ILE A 76 5.09 -12.26 14.41
C ILE A 76 4.28 -11.62 13.28
N MET A 77 4.63 -10.39 12.90
CA MET A 77 3.98 -9.61 11.85
C MET A 77 4.79 -9.62 10.57
N SER A 78 4.14 -9.47 9.42
CA SER A 78 4.83 -9.35 8.13
C SER A 78 5.22 -7.91 7.84
N ASP A 79 6.49 -7.69 7.46
CA ASP A 79 6.99 -6.46 6.77
C ASP A 79 6.28 -6.15 5.44
N ARG A 80 5.28 -6.95 5.10
CA ARG A 80 4.67 -7.01 3.77
C ARG A 80 3.20 -6.68 3.79
N GLY A 81 2.64 -6.13 4.88
CA GLY A 81 1.24 -5.72 4.93
C GLY A 81 0.90 -4.50 4.05
N HIS A 82 1.39 -4.51 2.81
CA HIS A 82 1.17 -3.50 1.79
C HIS A 82 -0.30 -3.53 1.40
N LEU A 83 -0.94 -2.36 1.38
CA LEU A 83 -2.29 -2.24 0.80
C LEU A 83 -2.23 -2.18 -0.72
N ILE A 84 -1.25 -1.45 -1.26
CA ILE A 84 -0.89 -1.43 -2.68
C ILE A 84 0.38 -2.26 -2.89
N ALA A 85 0.29 -3.28 -3.74
CA ALA A 85 1.39 -4.21 -3.96
C ALA A 85 2.48 -3.57 -4.83
N ALA A 86 3.76 -3.75 -4.45
CA ALA A 86 4.87 -3.28 -5.28
C ALA A 86 4.87 -3.94 -6.67
N ASP A 87 4.31 -5.14 -6.81
CA ASP A 87 4.26 -5.86 -8.08
C ASP A 87 3.19 -5.33 -9.05
N ASP A 88 2.36 -4.38 -8.61
CA ASP A 88 1.41 -3.66 -9.46
C ASP A 88 2.10 -2.53 -10.26
N PHE A 89 3.37 -2.25 -9.95
CA PHE A 89 4.18 -1.24 -10.61
C PHE A 89 5.31 -1.85 -11.44
N LEU A 90 5.77 -1.10 -12.45
CA LEU A 90 6.67 -1.62 -13.48
C LEU A 90 8.13 -1.26 -13.23
N THR A 91 8.41 -0.03 -12.76
CA THR A 91 9.79 0.46 -12.57
C THR A 91 10.26 0.36 -11.13
N TYR A 92 11.57 0.24 -10.93
CA TYR A 92 12.18 0.08 -9.61
C TYR A 92 11.74 1.19 -8.62
N ASP A 93 11.76 2.46 -9.06
CA ASP A 93 11.37 3.60 -8.22
C ASP A 93 9.88 3.57 -7.84
N GLN A 94 9.02 3.00 -8.68
CA GLN A 94 7.59 2.82 -8.36
C GLN A 94 7.41 1.75 -7.31
N LYS A 95 8.15 0.65 -7.45
CA LYS A 95 8.14 -0.41 -6.44
C LYS A 95 8.65 0.10 -5.10
N VAL A 96 9.71 0.91 -5.06
CA VAL A 96 10.24 1.46 -3.79
C VAL A 96 9.23 2.42 -3.13
N ALA A 97 8.45 3.16 -3.91
CA ALA A 97 7.44 4.08 -3.38
C ALA A 97 6.32 3.39 -2.59
N THR A 98 6.11 2.07 -2.75
CA THR A 98 5.10 1.33 -1.98
C THR A 98 5.54 1.01 -0.55
N PHE A 99 6.84 1.13 -0.23
CA PHE A 99 7.40 0.80 1.08
C PHE A 99 7.29 1.97 2.08
N LYS A 100 6.22 2.75 2.03
CA LYS A 100 5.95 3.84 2.99
C LYS A 100 4.96 3.35 4.05
N MET A 101 5.11 3.78 5.30
CA MET A 101 4.21 3.36 6.40
C MET A 101 2.74 3.71 6.15
N VAL A 102 2.46 4.76 5.37
CA VAL A 102 1.11 5.11 4.91
C VAL A 102 0.49 4.09 3.95
N ASN A 103 1.25 3.09 3.49
CA ASN A 103 0.77 1.98 2.66
C ASN A 103 0.83 0.65 3.42
N VAL A 104 0.98 0.68 4.75
CA VAL A 104 1.15 -0.51 5.57
C VAL A 104 0.04 -0.60 6.60
N ILE A 105 -0.47 -1.81 6.79
CA ILE A 105 -1.23 -2.23 7.98
C ILE A 105 -0.55 -3.46 8.60
N PRO A 106 -0.69 -3.69 9.91
CA PRO A 106 -0.21 -4.92 10.52
C PRO A 106 -0.93 -6.13 9.93
N GLN A 107 -0.19 -7.12 9.43
CA GLN A 107 -0.75 -8.35 8.87
C GLN A 107 -0.02 -9.58 9.39
N PHE A 108 -0.78 -10.63 9.69
CA PHE A 108 -0.21 -11.93 10.07
C PHE A 108 0.53 -12.55 8.88
N ASN A 109 1.70 -13.13 9.14
CA ASN A 109 2.51 -13.79 8.11
C ASN A 109 1.75 -14.89 7.35
N SER A 110 0.82 -15.58 8.02
CA SER A 110 -0.05 -16.62 7.45
C SER A 110 -1.01 -16.12 6.38
N ILE A 111 -1.35 -14.82 6.36
CA ILE A 111 -2.30 -14.21 5.41
C ILE A 111 -1.58 -13.63 4.19
N GLN A 112 -0.45 -12.94 4.42
CA GLN A 112 0.25 -12.17 3.38
C GLN A 112 1.23 -13.01 2.54
N ALA A 113 2.22 -13.64 3.19
CA ALA A 113 3.45 -14.11 2.53
C ALA A 113 3.32 -15.42 1.75
N THR A 114 2.50 -16.32 2.28
CA THR A 114 2.22 -17.67 1.77
C THR A 114 0.72 -17.95 1.74
N GLY A 115 -0.08 -16.90 1.98
CA GLY A 115 -1.52 -16.99 2.22
C GLY A 115 -2.37 -16.51 1.05
N ASN A 116 -3.64 -16.26 1.34
CA ASN A 116 -4.64 -15.91 0.33
C ASN A 116 -4.43 -14.51 -0.25
N TRP A 117 -3.75 -13.62 0.47
CA TRP A 117 -3.55 -12.24 0.00
C TRP A 117 -2.70 -12.17 -1.27
N PHE A 118 -1.58 -12.91 -1.32
CA PHE A 118 -0.76 -13.03 -2.53
C PHE A 118 -1.56 -13.55 -3.74
N LYS A 119 -2.53 -14.46 -3.49
CA LYS A 119 -3.41 -14.99 -4.54
C LYS A 119 -4.38 -13.92 -5.05
N ILE A 120 -4.93 -13.10 -4.15
CA ILE A 120 -5.81 -11.99 -4.51
C ILE A 120 -5.05 -10.95 -5.34
N GLU A 121 -3.85 -10.53 -4.90
CA GLU A 121 -3.01 -9.59 -5.66
C GLU A 121 -2.72 -10.09 -7.07
N LYS A 122 -2.38 -11.38 -7.21
CA LYS A 122 -2.12 -12.01 -8.51
C LYS A 122 -3.39 -12.09 -9.37
N PHE A 123 -4.53 -12.41 -8.76
CA PHE A 123 -5.82 -12.46 -9.45
C PHE A 123 -6.22 -11.09 -9.99
N VAL A 124 -6.14 -10.03 -9.18
CA VAL A 124 -6.46 -8.66 -9.60
C VAL A 124 -5.57 -8.22 -10.77
N ARG A 125 -4.25 -8.50 -10.73
CA ARG A 125 -3.35 -8.24 -11.87
C ARG A 125 -3.75 -9.02 -13.12
N SER A 126 -4.17 -10.27 -12.98
CA SER A 126 -4.61 -11.07 -14.12
C SER A 126 -5.88 -10.52 -14.80
N LEU A 127 -6.77 -9.87 -14.05
CA LEU A 127 -7.93 -9.18 -14.63
C LEU A 127 -7.50 -8.03 -15.54
N ALA A 128 -6.49 -7.25 -15.11
CA ALA A 128 -5.94 -6.16 -15.91
C ALA A 128 -5.29 -6.68 -17.20
N ASP A 129 -4.62 -7.84 -17.15
CA ASP A 129 -3.99 -8.45 -18.32
C ASP A 129 -4.96 -9.19 -19.27
N GLN A 130 -6.16 -9.56 -18.80
CA GLN A 130 -7.16 -10.31 -19.58
C GLN A 130 -8.17 -9.40 -20.30
N GLN A 131 -8.43 -8.20 -19.77
CA GLN A 131 -9.40 -7.28 -20.37
C GLN A 131 -8.77 -6.50 -21.53
N ASN A 132 -8.90 -7.02 -22.75
CA ASN A 132 -8.41 -6.40 -23.99
C ASN A 132 -8.89 -4.94 -24.25
N ASN A 133 -9.85 -4.41 -23.47
CA ASN A 133 -10.50 -3.12 -23.69
C ASN A 133 -10.39 -2.12 -22.52
N LEU A 134 -9.77 -2.47 -21.39
CA LEU A 134 -9.57 -1.51 -20.29
C LEU A 134 -8.11 -1.08 -20.19
N PRO A 135 -7.80 0.23 -20.21
CA PRO A 135 -6.42 0.70 -20.13
C PRO A 135 -5.82 0.52 -18.72
N ARG A 136 -6.66 0.34 -17.69
CA ARG A 136 -6.29 0.14 -16.28
C ARG A 136 -7.49 -0.28 -15.43
N ILE A 137 -7.23 -0.86 -14.25
CA ILE A 137 -8.22 -1.16 -13.21
C ILE A 137 -7.99 -0.24 -12.01
N TYR A 138 -9.07 0.30 -11.43
CA TYR A 138 -9.02 1.01 -10.14
C TYR A 138 -9.17 0.02 -8.99
N VAL A 139 -8.25 0.08 -8.03
CA VAL A 139 -8.24 -0.81 -6.86
C VAL A 139 -8.17 0.01 -5.59
N GLN A 140 -9.04 -0.31 -4.64
CA GLN A 140 -9.02 0.23 -3.29
C GLN A 140 -8.92 -0.91 -2.30
N THR A 141 -7.93 -0.82 -1.42
CA THR A 141 -7.61 -1.84 -0.42
C THR A 141 -7.51 -1.19 0.94
N GLY A 142 -8.11 -1.78 1.98
CA GLY A 142 -8.08 -1.19 3.31
C GLY A 142 -8.31 -2.21 4.42
N SER A 143 -8.15 -1.75 5.66
CA SER A 143 -8.53 -2.50 6.85
C SER A 143 -10.01 -2.31 7.15
N TYR A 144 -10.65 -3.35 7.68
CA TYR A 144 -12.03 -3.25 8.18
C TYR A 144 -12.07 -3.52 9.69
N GLY A 145 -12.48 -2.52 10.46
CA GLY A 145 -12.55 -2.60 11.93
C GLY A 145 -11.18 -2.68 12.62
N VAL A 146 -11.22 -2.89 13.94
CA VAL A 146 -10.06 -3.19 14.78
C VAL A 146 -10.34 -4.52 15.45
N LEU A 147 -9.41 -5.48 15.33
CA LEU A 147 -9.51 -6.73 16.08
C LEU A 147 -9.20 -6.45 17.55
N THR A 148 -10.24 -6.39 18.38
CA THR A 148 -10.12 -6.30 19.83
C THR A 148 -10.05 -7.72 20.41
N LEU A 149 -8.96 -8.05 21.09
CA LEU A 149 -8.93 -9.23 21.94
C LEU A 149 -9.77 -8.94 23.18
N SER A 150 -10.62 -9.89 23.59
CA SER A 150 -11.31 -9.80 24.88
C SER A 150 -10.27 -9.73 25.98
N ASP A 151 -10.27 -8.66 26.76
CA ASP A 151 -9.48 -8.59 27.98
C ASP A 151 -10.00 -9.66 28.96
N THR A 152 -9.12 -10.60 29.33
CA THR A 152 -9.41 -11.61 30.36
C THR A 152 -8.60 -11.39 31.64
N ALA A 153 -8.08 -10.19 31.88
CA ALA A 153 -7.62 -9.80 33.21
C ALA A 153 -7.51 -8.28 33.39
N ASP A 154 -8.48 -7.75 34.11
CA ASP A 154 -8.52 -6.58 35.01
C ASP A 154 -7.17 -6.08 35.59
N ARG A 155 -6.18 -5.68 34.78
CA ARG A 155 -4.93 -5.04 35.28
C ARG A 155 -4.33 -4.05 34.28
N TYR A 156 -4.86 -2.83 34.30
CA TYR A 156 -4.05 -1.61 34.25
C TYR A 156 -4.69 -0.55 35.16
N LEU A 157 -4.27 -0.52 36.42
CA LEU A 157 -4.40 0.68 37.26
C LEU A 157 -3.18 1.57 36.97
N PRO A 158 -3.37 2.84 36.58
CA PRO A 158 -2.25 3.76 36.35
C PRO A 158 -1.58 4.13 37.68
N SER A 159 -0.25 4.10 37.71
CA SER A 159 0.58 4.76 38.72
C SER A 159 0.83 6.21 38.33
#